data_AF-S3D897-F1
#
_entry.id   AF-S3D897-F1
#
_cell.length_a   1.000
_cell.length_b   1.000
_cell.length_c   1.000
_cell.angle_alpha   90.00
_cell.angle_beta   90.00
_cell.angle_gamma   90.00
#
_symmetry.space_group_name_H-M   'P 1'
#
loop_
_entity.id
_entity.type
_entity.pdbx_description
1 polymer ?
#
loop_
_entity_poly.entity_id
_entity_poly.type
_entity_poly.pdbx_seq_one_letter_code
_entity_poly.pdbx_strand_id
1 'polypeptide(L)'
;MPGSAPKQERKSSTPEDRAHYDSRSAVAAKPVAKYNEEDRVWLDLGKRGYFEVVIIAVQRNEAQARFEYQLEQDGYLYNGGEWVAQDKLNDC
;
A
#
# COMPACT_ATOMS: atom_id res chain seq x y z
N MET A 1 4.52 57.00 -0.40
CA MET A 1 4.49 55.64 0.18
C MET A 1 3.33 55.54 1.16
N PRO A 2 2.34 54.69 0.89
CA PRO A 2 1.58 53.98 1.92
C PRO A 2 1.79 52.46 1.72
N GLY A 3 2.08 51.63 2.71
CA GLY A 3 1.58 51.59 4.07
C GLY A 3 0.82 50.27 4.22
N SER A 4 1.46 49.28 4.83
CA SER A 4 1.16 47.84 4.81
C SER A 4 -0.20 47.44 5.38
N ALA A 5 -0.82 46.41 4.78
CA ALA A 5 -1.96 45.69 5.33
C ALA A 5 -1.53 44.74 6.48
N PRO A 6 -2.18 44.74 7.65
CA PRO A 6 -1.98 43.69 8.64
C PRO A 6 -2.86 42.47 8.32
N LYS A 7 -2.20 41.32 8.20
CA LYS A 7 -2.79 39.97 8.08
C LYS A 7 -3.59 39.64 9.34
N GLN A 8 -4.85 39.31 9.09
CA GLN A 8 -5.85 38.86 10.03
C GLN A 8 -5.40 37.58 10.78
N GLU A 9 -5.60 37.62 12.10
CA GLU A 9 -5.42 36.55 13.08
C GLU A 9 -5.96 35.18 12.62
N ARG A 10 -5.13 34.15 12.71
CA ARG A 10 -5.60 32.76 12.69
C ARG A 10 -6.21 32.45 14.04
N LYS A 11 -7.53 32.58 14.12
CA LYS A 11 -8.34 32.09 15.24
C LYS A 11 -8.24 30.57 15.32
N SER A 12 -8.03 30.10 16.55
CA SER A 12 -8.18 28.72 17.02
C SER A 12 -9.31 27.98 16.30
N SER A 13 -8.99 26.80 15.76
CA SER A 13 -9.99 25.82 15.37
C SER A 13 -10.27 24.89 16.56
N THR A 14 -11.45 25.05 17.14
CA THR A 14 -12.11 24.14 18.10
C THR A 14 -12.51 22.81 17.41
N PRO A 15 -12.79 21.74 18.18
CA PRO A 15 -12.92 20.36 17.70
C PRO A 15 -14.29 20.02 17.07
N GLU A 16 -14.93 20.99 16.41
CA GLU A 16 -16.27 20.86 15.83
C GLU A 16 -16.26 20.51 14.33
N ASP A 17 -15.09 20.29 13.71
CA ASP A 17 -14.96 19.81 12.32
C ASP A 17 -15.22 18.29 12.23
N ARG A 18 -16.37 17.87 12.74
CA ARG A 18 -16.79 16.47 12.82
C ARG A 18 -18.19 16.32 12.23
N ALA A 19 -18.46 16.83 11.04
CA ALA A 19 -19.72 16.56 10.34
C ALA A 19 -19.75 16.99 8.86
N HIS A 20 -18.88 16.45 8.01
CA HIS A 20 -19.18 16.39 6.56
C HIS A 20 -18.95 14.98 6.05
N TYR A 21 -19.87 14.09 6.44
CA TYR A 21 -20.06 12.77 5.85
C TYR A 21 -20.75 12.97 4.50
N ASP A 22 -19.96 13.17 3.44
CA ASP A 22 -20.46 13.17 2.06
C ASP A 22 -20.69 11.72 1.62
N SER A 23 -21.94 11.29 1.73
CA SER A 23 -22.42 9.95 1.34
C SER A 23 -22.67 9.81 -0.17
N ARG A 24 -21.89 10.45 -1.07
CA ARG A 24 -22.24 10.43 -2.50
C ARG A 24 -21.10 10.27 -3.49
N SER A 25 -20.08 9.51 -3.13
CA SER A 25 -19.21 8.85 -4.13
C SER A 25 -18.53 7.64 -3.50
N ALA A 26 -19.27 6.53 -3.39
CA ALA A 26 -18.63 5.21 -3.34
C ALA A 26 -18.06 4.92 -4.74
N VAL A 27 -17.07 5.71 -5.17
CA VAL A 27 -16.11 5.25 -6.17
C VAL A 27 -15.50 4.03 -5.50
N ALA A 28 -15.89 2.84 -5.95
CA ALA A 28 -15.29 1.60 -5.48
C ALA A 28 -13.79 1.81 -5.55
N ALA A 29 -13.14 1.92 -4.38
CA ALA A 29 -11.72 2.21 -4.31
C ALA A 29 -11.05 1.13 -5.17
N LYS A 30 -10.34 1.56 -6.22
CA LYS A 30 -9.60 0.61 -7.05
C LYS A 30 -8.71 -0.17 -6.09
N PRO A 31 -8.71 -1.51 -6.13
CA PRO A 31 -7.86 -2.27 -5.22
C PRO A 31 -6.42 -1.81 -5.46
N VAL A 32 -5.72 -1.49 -4.38
CA VAL A 32 -4.34 -1.01 -4.38
C VAL A 32 -3.47 -2.17 -3.95
N ALA A 33 -2.34 -2.39 -4.65
CA ALA A 33 -1.36 -3.38 -4.22
C ALA A 33 -0.79 -2.99 -2.87
N LYS A 34 -0.67 -3.95 -1.94
CA LYS A 34 -0.12 -3.67 -0.61
C LYS A 34 1.38 -3.34 -0.66
N TYR A 35 2.10 -4.01 -1.55
CA TYR A 35 3.54 -3.89 -1.72
C TYR A 35 3.87 -3.46 -3.16
N ASN A 36 5.06 -2.88 -3.35
CA ASN A 36 5.59 -2.43 -4.63
C ASN A 36 6.80 -3.28 -5.05
N GLU A 37 7.30 -3.04 -6.25
CA GLU A 37 8.58 -3.58 -6.69
C GLU A 37 9.71 -3.05 -5.79
N GLU A 38 10.75 -3.86 -5.58
CA GLU A 38 11.90 -3.64 -4.70
C GLU A 38 11.59 -3.65 -3.19
N ASP A 39 10.33 -3.74 -2.78
CA ASP A 39 9.96 -3.93 -1.37
C ASP A 39 10.48 -5.28 -0.85
N ARG A 40 10.98 -5.26 0.40
CA ARG A 40 11.37 -6.47 1.15
C ARG A 40 10.21 -6.91 2.03
N VAL A 41 9.88 -8.19 1.96
CA VAL A 41 8.76 -8.78 2.69
C VAL A 41 9.12 -10.14 3.25
N TRP A 42 8.43 -10.57 4.30
CA TRP A 42 8.51 -11.93 4.83
C TRP A 42 7.51 -12.84 4.12
N LEU A 43 8.00 -13.84 3.41
CA LEU A 43 7.19 -14.91 2.82
C LEU A 43 6.86 -15.98 3.88
N ASP A 44 5.57 -16.22 4.13
CA ASP A 44 5.07 -17.30 4.97
C ASP A 44 5.11 -18.65 4.23
N LEU A 45 6.04 -19.53 4.63
CA LEU A 45 6.09 -20.92 4.18
C LEU A 45 5.41 -21.89 5.17
N GLY A 46 4.58 -21.36 6.07
CA GLY A 46 3.88 -22.12 7.09
C GLY A 46 4.86 -22.82 8.05
N LYS A 47 4.86 -24.17 8.07
CA LYS A 47 5.72 -24.96 8.98
C LYS A 47 7.22 -24.77 8.77
N ARG A 48 7.64 -24.22 7.63
CA ARG A 48 9.05 -23.93 7.32
C ARG A 48 9.51 -22.57 7.85
N GLY A 49 8.60 -21.74 8.38
CA GLY A 49 8.90 -20.40 8.89
C GLY A 49 8.76 -19.32 7.83
N TYR A 50 9.38 -18.18 8.11
CA TYR A 50 9.36 -16.98 7.28
C TYR A 50 10.73 -16.76 6.64
N PHE A 51 10.74 -16.30 5.38
CA PHE A 51 11.96 -15.97 4.65
C PHE A 51 11.87 -14.56 4.06
N GLU A 52 12.95 -13.80 4.14
CA GLU A 52 13.02 -12.47 3.52
C GLU A 52 13.16 -12.64 2.01
N VAL A 53 12.32 -11.95 1.27
CA VAL A 53 12.33 -11.94 -0.20
C VAL A 53 12.10 -10.52 -0.69
N VAL A 54 12.55 -10.26 -1.91
CA VAL A 54 12.36 -8.97 -2.61
C VAL A 54 11.27 -9.14 -3.65
N ILE A 55 10.34 -8.20 -3.74
CA ILE A 55 9.35 -8.18 -4.80
C ILE A 55 10.00 -7.62 -6.07
N ILE A 56 9.90 -8.34 -7.18
CA ILE A 56 10.48 -7.89 -8.46
C ILE A 56 9.44 -7.59 -9.53
N ALA A 57 8.19 -8.01 -9.31
CA ALA A 57 7.07 -7.65 -10.18
C ALA A 57 5.75 -7.76 -9.41
N VAL A 58 4.78 -6.92 -9.78
CA VAL A 58 3.44 -6.91 -9.21
C VAL A 58 2.42 -7.02 -10.33
N GLN A 59 1.45 -7.93 -10.20
CA GLN A 59 0.34 -8.03 -11.12
C GLN A 59 -1.00 -8.13 -10.38
N ARG A 60 -2.06 -7.68 -11.06
CA ARG A 60 -3.43 -7.88 -10.59
C ARG A 60 -4.06 -9.05 -11.33
N ASN A 61 -4.45 -10.08 -10.60
CA ASN A 61 -5.27 -11.15 -11.12
C ASN A 61 -6.74 -10.70 -11.15
N GLU A 62 -7.22 -10.24 -12.31
CA GLU A 62 -8.59 -9.74 -12.45
C GLU A 62 -9.65 -10.81 -12.20
N ALA A 63 -9.37 -12.07 -12.53
CA ALA A 63 -10.28 -13.19 -12.32
C ALA A 63 -10.51 -13.50 -10.84
N GLN A 64 -9.47 -13.35 -10.00
CA GLN A 64 -9.54 -13.59 -8.55
C GLN A 64 -9.64 -12.29 -7.74
N ALA A 65 -9.69 -11.13 -8.41
CA ALA A 65 -9.70 -9.80 -7.80
C ALA A 65 -8.60 -9.58 -6.74
N ARG A 66 -7.42 -10.19 -6.91
CA ARG A 66 -6.30 -10.14 -5.95
C ARG A 66 -4.98 -9.70 -6.61
N PHE A 67 -4.03 -9.25 -5.80
CA PHE A 67 -2.67 -8.99 -6.24
C PHE A 67 -1.78 -10.21 -6.04
N GLU A 68 -0.91 -10.43 -7.01
CA GLU A 68 0.09 -11.48 -7.03
C GLU A 68 1.46 -10.85 -7.29
N TYR A 69 2.49 -11.44 -6.71
CA TYR A 69 3.83 -10.88 -6.63
C TYR A 69 4.84 -11.91 -7.13
N GLN A 70 5.76 -11.48 -7.99
CA GLN A 70 6.91 -12.29 -8.32
C GLN A 70 8.04 -11.91 -7.36
N LEU A 71 8.69 -12.93 -6.80
CA LEU A 71 9.64 -12.77 -5.70
C LEU A 71 11.03 -13.20 -6.14
N GLU A 72 12.04 -12.53 -5.59
CA GLU A 72 13.45 -12.87 -5.69
C GLU A 72 14.00 -13.17 -4.29
N GLN A 73 14.84 -14.19 -4.20
CA GLN A 73 15.60 -14.54 -3.01
C GLN A 73 17.07 -14.68 -3.40
N ASP A 74 17.95 -13.90 -2.77
CA ASP A 74 19.41 -13.93 -2.99
C ASP A 74 19.83 -13.80 -4.47
N GLY A 75 19.12 -12.98 -5.25
CA GLY A 75 19.39 -12.78 -6.69
C GLY A 75 18.81 -13.85 -7.62
N TYR A 76 18.01 -14.79 -7.10
CA TYR A 76 17.34 -15.83 -7.88
C TYR A 76 15.82 -15.73 -7.75
N LEU A 77 15.11 -16.00 -8.84
CA LEU A 77 13.66 -16.10 -8.85
C LEU A 77 13.18 -17.18 -7.87
N TYR A 78 12.34 -16.78 -6.92
CA TYR A 78 11.73 -17.71 -5.98
C TYR A 78 10.86 -18.73 -6.74
N ASN A 79 11.04 -20.01 -6.42
CA ASN A 79 10.30 -21.14 -6.99
C ASN A 79 10.19 -21.10 -8.53
N GLY A 80 11.25 -20.64 -9.22
CA GLY A 80 11.27 -20.54 -10.68
C GLY A 80 10.44 -19.39 -11.26
N GLY A 81 10.13 -18.37 -10.46
CA GLY A 81 9.35 -17.20 -10.87
C GLY A 81 7.86 -17.35 -10.63
N GLU A 82 7.47 -18.17 -9.65
CA GLU A 82 6.07 -18.35 -9.24
C GLU A 82 5.45 -17.02 -8.77
N TRP A 83 4.20 -16.80 -9.16
CA TRP A 83 3.40 -15.68 -8.67
C TRP A 83 2.75 -16.04 -7.34
N VAL A 84 3.12 -15.31 -6.30
CA VAL A 84 2.68 -15.53 -4.93
C VAL A 84 1.58 -14.53 -4.56
N ALA A 85 0.49 -15.01 -3.97
CA ALA A 85 -0.62 -14.15 -3.55
C ALA A 85 -0.22 -13.25 -2.36
N GLN A 86 -0.82 -12.06 -2.29
CA GLN A 86 -0.60 -11.09 -1.21
C GLN A 86 -0.70 -11.69 0.19
N ASP A 87 -1.64 -12.61 0.43
CA ASP A 87 -1.92 -13.22 1.73
C ASP A 87 -0.77 -14.08 2.28
N LYS A 88 0.21 -14.43 1.43
CA LYS A 88 1.42 -15.16 1.82
C LYS A 88 2.58 -14.27 2.23
N LEU A 89 2.43 -12.95 2.06
CA LEU A 89 3.48 -11.98 2.31
C LEU A 89 3.12 -11.15 3.55
N ASN A 90 4.10 -10.93 4.41
CA ASN A 90 4.00 -10.10 5.60
C ASN A 90 5.02 -8.96 5.53
N ASP A 91 4.67 -7.83 6.16
CA ASP A 91 5.58 -6.70 6.30
C ASP A 91 6.79 -7.10 7.15
N CYS A 92 7.98 -6.55 6.82
CA CYS A 92 9.22 -6.86 7.52
C CYS A 92 9.29 -6.35 8.96
#